data_AF-A0A7C8DS96-F1
#
_entry.id   AF-A0A7C8DS96-F1
#
_cell.length_a   1.000
_cell.length_b   1.000
_cell.length_c   1.000
_cell.angle_alpha   90.00
_cell.angle_beta   90.00
_cell.angle_gamma   90.00
#
_symmetry.space_group_name_H-M   'P 1'
#
loop_
_entity.id
_entity.type
_entity.pdbx_description
1 polymer ?
#
loop_
_entity_poly.entity_id
_entity_poly.type
_entity_poly.pdbx_seq_one_letter_code
_entity_poly.pdbx_strand_id
1 'polypeptide(L)' 'KDTTLNGTYPISRPLFMFTPGWPEGDVLNFINFVLNPEKGQKYVEEAGFVPLY' A
#
# COMPACT_ATOMS: atom_id res chain seq x y z
N LYS A 1 4.55 -4.99 -12.93
CA LYS A 1 3.92 -5.05 -11.58
C LYS A 1 4.04 -6.45 -11.00
N ASP A 2 3.62 -7.48 -11.74
CA ASP A 2 3.66 -8.87 -11.29
C ASP A 2 5.04 -9.31 -10.81
N THR A 3 6.11 -8.91 -11.49
CA THR A 3 7.47 -9.29 -11.11
C THR A 3 7.92 -8.71 -9.76
N THR A 4 7.41 -7.54 -9.39
CA THR A 4 7.72 -6.89 -8.12
C THR A 4 6.92 -7.51 -6.97
N LEU A 5 5.63 -7.77 -7.20
CA LEU A 5 4.74 -8.36 -6.19
C LEU A 5 5.04 -9.85 -5.95
N ASN A 6 5.43 -10.58 -6.99
CA ASN A 6 5.82 -12.00 -6.87
C ASN A 6 7.30 -12.20 -6.50
N GLY A 7 8.06 -11.10 -6.28
CA GLY A 7 9.45 -11.14 -5.85
C GLY A 7 10.48 -11.53 -6.92
N THR A 8 10.07 -11.73 -8.19
CA THR A 8 11.00 -12.07 -9.29
C THR A 8 11.82 -10.88 -9.78
N TYR A 9 11.43 -9.65 -9.43
CA TYR A 9 12.24 -8.45 -9.59
C TYR A 9 13.04 -8.21 -8.30
N PRO A 10 14.36 -8.49 -8.30
CA PRO A 10 15.17 -8.54 -7.07
C PRO A 10 15.44 -7.17 -6.45
N ILE A 11 15.20 -6.07 -7.19
CA ILE A 11 15.38 -4.71 -6.71
C ILE A 11 14.00 -4.11 -6.41
N SER A 12 13.39 -4.56 -5.32
CA SER A 12 12.12 -4.01 -4.84
C SER A 12 12.23 -3.66 -3.36
N ARG A 13 11.48 -2.64 -2.94
CA ARG A 13 11.39 -2.26 -1.52
C ARG A 13 9.93 -2.00 -1.15
N PRO A 14 9.36 -2.76 -0.20
CA PRO A 14 8.03 -2.46 0.31
C PRO A 14 8.04 -1.15 1.09
N LEU A 15 6.94 -0.40 0.99
CA LEU A 15 6.67 0.78 1.81
C LEU A 15 5.77 0.35 2.97
N PHE A 16 6.31 0.34 4.17
CA PHE A 16 5.57 -0.04 5.37
C PHE A 16 4.96 1.19 6.05
N MET A 17 3.75 1.00 6.58
CA MET A 17 3.08 1.94 7.47
C MET A 17 3.15 1.38 8.88
N PHE A 18 3.58 2.19 9.85
CA PHE A 18 3.69 1.78 11.25
C PHE A 18 2.73 2.60 12.10
N THR A 19 1.99 1.93 12.98
CA THR A 19 1.09 2.54 13.95
C THR A 19 1.49 2.13 15.37
N PRO A 20 1.34 3.02 16.37
CA PRO A 20 1.52 2.64 17.77
C PRO A 20 0.37 1.73 18.21
N GLY A 21 0.59 0.42 18.15
CA GLY A 21 -0.44 -0.58 18.42
C GLY A 21 -1.49 -0.66 17.31
N TRP A 22 -2.68 -1.15 17.65
CA TRP A 22 -3.79 -1.26 16.71
C TRP A 22 -4.39 0.13 16.42
N PRO A 23 -4.53 0.54 15.15
CA PRO A 23 -5.07 1.86 14.83
C PRO A 23 -6.56 1.93 15.13
N GLU A 24 -7.00 3.10 15.58
CA GLU A 24 -8.39 3.41 15.90
C GLU A 24 -8.78 4.76 15.28
N GLY A 25 -10.09 5.05 15.23
CA GLY A 25 -10.62 6.32 14.74
C GLY A 25 -10.08 6.72 13.37
N ASP A 26 -9.59 7.95 13.26
CA ASP A 26 -9.09 8.51 12.00
C ASP A 26 -7.87 7.79 11.45
N VAL A 27 -7.01 7.25 12.33
CA VAL A 27 -5.84 6.47 11.90
C VAL A 27 -6.31 5.19 11.21
N LEU A 28 -7.29 4.49 11.79
CA LEU A 28 -7.86 3.29 11.18
C LEU A 28 -8.55 3.62 9.85
N ASN A 29 -9.33 4.70 9.81
CA ASN A 29 -9.99 5.17 8.59
C ASN A 29 -8.97 5.46 7.48
N PHE A 30 -7.85 6.10 7.82
CA PHE A 30 -6.79 6.37 6.86
C PHE A 30 -6.10 5.10 6.37
N ILE A 31 -5.74 4.17 7.26
CA ILE A 31 -5.13 2.89 6.88
C ILE A 31 -6.09 2.10 5.96
N ASN A 32 -7.38 2.06 6.29
CA ASN A 32 -8.40 1.43 5.46
C ASN A 32 -8.54 2.10 4.09
N PHE A 33 -8.45 3.43 4.03
CA PHE A 33 -8.45 4.17 2.76
C PHE A 33 -7.23 3.81 1.91
N VAL A 34 -6.02 3.80 2.50
CA VAL A 34 -4.77 3.46 1.80
C VAL A 34 -4.84 2.04 1.23
N LEU A 35 -5.35 1.07 1.99
CA LEU A 35 -5.47 -0.33 1.56
C LEU A 35 -6.63 -0.58 0.58
N ASN A 36 -7.55 0.36 0.42
CA ASN A 36 -8.71 0.15 -0.43
C ASN A 36 -8.30 0.05 -1.91
N PRO A 37 -8.65 -1.03 -2.62
CA PRO A 37 -8.22 -1.29 -4.00
C PRO A 37 -8.79 -0.28 -5.00
N GLU A 38 -10.01 0.22 -4.77
CA GLU A 38 -10.69 1.11 -5.70
C GLU A 38 -10.46 2.60 -5.39
N LYS A 39 -9.85 2.91 -4.25
CA LYS A 39 -9.58 4.26 -3.75
C LYS A 39 -8.09 4.49 -3.56
N GLY A 40 -7.54 4.21 -2.37
CA GLY A 40 -6.16 4.53 -2.03
C GLY A 40 -5.13 3.93 -2.99
N GLN A 41 -5.32 2.68 -3.42
CA GLN A 41 -4.39 2.02 -4.32
C GLN A 41 -4.38 2.61 -5.75
N LYS A 42 -5.46 3.25 -6.20
CA LYS A 42 -5.43 4.00 -7.48
C LYS A 42 -4.44 5.15 -7.43
N TYR A 43 -4.43 5.89 -6.32
CA TYR A 43 -3.47 6.98 -6.14
C TYR A 43 -2.02 6.49 -6.01
N VAL A 44 -1.80 5.30 -5.45
CA VAL A 44 -0.47 4.65 -5.40
C VAL A 44 0.05 4.41 -6.82
N GLU A 45 -0.80 3.90 -7.71
CA GLU A 45 -0.46 3.72 -9.12
C GLU A 45 -0.23 5.04 -9.85
N GLU A 46 -1.10 6.03 -9.67
CA GLU A 46 -0.94 7.37 -10.27
C GLU A 46 0.35 8.07 -9.82
N ALA A 47 0.78 7.82 -8.58
CA ALA A 47 2.04 8.32 -8.05
C ALA A 47 3.29 7.57 -8.58
N GLY A 48 3.10 6.53 -9.41
CA GLY A 48 4.17 5.76 -10.05
C GLY A 48 4.68 4.57 -9.24
N PHE A 49 3.99 4.18 -8.17
CA PHE A 49 4.32 2.99 -7.39
C PHE A 49 3.56 1.76 -7.87
N VAL A 50 3.96 0.58 -7.37
CA VAL A 50 3.26 -0.68 -7.63
C VAL A 50 2.15 -0.84 -6.60
N PRO A 51 0.87 -0.90 -7.01
CA PRO A 51 -0.24 -1.15 -6.07
C PRO A 51 -0.18 -2.57 -5.52
N LEU A 52 -0.82 -2.79 -4.37
CA LEU A 52 -0.88 -4.10 -3.71
C LEU A 52 -1.79 -5.10 -4.44
N TYR A 53 -2.76 -4.60 -5.21
CA TYR A 53 -3.79 -5.37 -5.92
C TYR A 53 -4.00 -4.82 -7.33
#